data_AF-A0A537LW31-F1
#
_entry.id   AF-A0A537LW31-F1
#
_cell.length_a   1.000
_cell.length_b   1.000
_cell.length_c   1.000
_cell.angle_alpha   90.00
_cell.angle_beta   90.00
_cell.angle_gamma   90.00
#
_symmetry.space_group_name_H-M   'P 1'
#
loop_
_entity.id
_entity.type
_entity.pdbx_description
1 polymer ?
#
loop_
_entity_poly.entity_id
_entity_poly.type
_entity_poly.pdbx_seq_one_letter_code
_entity_poly.pdbx_strand_id
1 'polypeptide(L)'
;MLIGGAGADTLDGGSGNDTYSYGSIADSTSTAHDTVKSFDTGHLLNLSAIDANSGTAGNDAFSFIGTGAFTHSAGELRAWQSGSDWVVEGDTNGDGTADLVITVQVANGHALVAADFAF
;
A
#
# COMPACT_ATOMS: atom_id res chain seq x y z
N MET A 1 -11.54 2.32 -10.53
CA MET A 1 -10.61 1.24 -10.16
C MET A 1 -9.45 1.26 -11.14
N LEU A 2 -8.23 1.34 -10.62
CA LEU A 2 -6.97 1.39 -11.37
C LEU A 2 -6.09 0.22 -10.91
N ILE A 3 -5.42 -0.43 -11.85
CA ILE A 3 -4.50 -1.56 -11.62
C ILE A 3 -3.27 -1.28 -12.49
N GLY A 4 -2.08 -1.17 -11.89
CA GLY A 4 -0.81 -1.08 -12.61
C GLY A 4 -0.41 -2.45 -13.18
N GLY A 5 -0.47 -3.47 -12.32
CA GLY A 5 0.04 -4.80 -12.62
C GLY A 5 1.49 -4.91 -12.16
N ALA A 6 2.27 -5.80 -12.75
CA ALA A 6 3.68 -5.94 -12.40
C ALA A 6 4.53 -4.88 -13.10
N GLY A 7 5.43 -4.23 -12.36
CA GLY A 7 6.35 -3.23 -12.90
C GLY A 7 6.47 -2.05 -11.95
N ALA A 8 7.12 -0.98 -12.41
CA ALA A 8 7.09 0.30 -11.72
C ALA A 8 6.13 1.20 -12.49
N ASP A 9 4.86 1.16 -12.14
CA ASP A 9 3.82 1.92 -12.82
C ASP A 9 3.60 3.29 -12.16
N THR A 10 2.98 4.19 -12.93
CA THR A 10 2.54 5.49 -12.42
C THR A 10 1.04 5.60 -12.59
N LEU A 11 0.32 5.62 -11.47
CA LEU A 11 -1.14 5.57 -11.43
C LEU A 11 -1.69 6.93 -11.02
N ASP A 12 -2.53 7.51 -11.86
CA ASP A 12 -3.20 8.78 -11.59
C ASP A 12 -4.69 8.63 -11.95
N GLY A 13 -5.53 8.53 -10.93
CA GLY A 13 -6.99 8.45 -11.07
C GLY A 13 -7.62 9.77 -11.51
N GLY A 14 -6.92 10.88 -11.32
CA GLY A 14 -7.43 12.21 -11.58
C GLY A 14 -8.43 12.66 -10.52
N SER A 15 -9.57 13.19 -10.97
CA SER A 15 -10.62 13.71 -10.09
C SER A 15 -11.66 12.65 -9.76
N GLY A 16 -12.09 12.58 -8.51
CA GLY A 16 -13.18 11.70 -8.08
C GLY A 16 -12.76 10.91 -6.86
N ASN A 17 -13.47 9.81 -6.62
CA ASN A 17 -13.09 8.84 -5.59
C ASN A 17 -12.52 7.61 -6.30
N ASP A 18 -11.20 7.56 -6.43
CA ASP A 18 -10.51 6.49 -7.13
C ASP A 18 -10.04 5.36 -6.21
N THR A 19 -10.06 4.14 -6.73
CA THR A 19 -9.55 2.96 -6.01
C THR A 19 -8.40 2.38 -6.80
N TYR A 20 -7.22 2.32 -6.19
CA TYR A 20 -6.00 1.72 -6.73
C TYR A 20 -5.89 0.32 -6.14
N SER A 21 -6.04 -0.70 -6.96
CA SER A 21 -6.17 -2.09 -6.50
C SER A 21 -4.92 -2.88 -6.81
N TYR A 22 -4.41 -3.58 -5.80
CA TYR A 22 -3.27 -4.47 -5.88
C TYR A 22 -3.75 -5.90 -5.63
N GLY A 23 -3.43 -6.80 -6.56
CA GLY A 23 -3.82 -8.21 -6.50
C GLY A 23 -2.73 -9.12 -5.93
N SER A 24 -1.50 -8.63 -5.87
CA SER A 24 -0.33 -9.38 -5.40
C SER A 24 0.76 -8.43 -4.89
N ILE A 25 1.61 -8.90 -3.97
CA ILE A 25 2.85 -8.20 -3.61
C ILE A 25 3.78 -7.99 -4.83
N ALA A 26 3.66 -8.86 -5.86
CA ALA A 26 4.44 -8.76 -7.09
C ALA A 26 4.02 -7.58 -7.99
N ASP A 27 2.85 -6.99 -7.74
CA ASP A 27 2.38 -5.82 -8.49
C ASP A 27 3.21 -4.57 -8.11
N SER A 28 3.78 -4.50 -6.91
CA SER A 28 4.54 -3.33 -6.47
C SER A 28 5.62 -3.72 -5.47
N THR A 29 6.77 -4.13 -6.01
CA THR A 29 7.90 -4.66 -5.22
C THR A 29 8.83 -3.55 -4.75
N SER A 30 9.71 -3.83 -3.78
CA SER A 30 10.72 -2.87 -3.32
C SER A 30 11.62 -2.31 -4.44
N THR A 31 11.87 -3.08 -5.50
CA THR A 31 12.73 -2.68 -6.63
C THR A 31 11.99 -2.13 -7.85
N ALA A 32 10.69 -2.39 -7.93
CA ALA A 32 9.80 -1.90 -8.96
C ALA A 32 8.46 -1.62 -8.28
N HIS A 33 8.40 -0.50 -7.56
CA HIS A 33 7.22 -0.06 -6.85
C HIS A 33 6.47 0.97 -7.68
N ASP A 34 5.16 0.90 -7.60
CA ASP A 34 4.25 1.85 -8.19
C ASP A 34 4.33 3.21 -7.51
N THR A 35 4.02 4.25 -8.30
CA THR A 35 3.78 5.60 -7.82
C THR A 35 2.33 5.98 -8.06
N VAL A 36 1.57 6.15 -6.99
CA VAL A 36 0.22 6.73 -7.03
C VAL A 36 0.33 8.25 -6.92
N LYS A 37 -0.24 8.98 -7.89
CA LYS A 37 -0.25 10.43 -7.91
C LYS A 37 -1.56 11.01 -7.41
N SER A 38 -1.45 12.25 -6.93
CA SER A 38 -2.60 13.11 -6.60
C SER A 38 -3.56 12.42 -5.62
N PHE A 39 -3.04 11.60 -4.70
CA PHE A 39 -3.87 10.86 -3.75
C PHE A 39 -4.53 11.84 -2.78
N ASP A 40 -5.85 11.78 -2.65
CA ASP A 40 -6.61 12.71 -1.83
C ASP A 40 -7.74 11.99 -1.09
N THR A 41 -8.43 12.74 -0.24
CA THR A 41 -9.59 12.28 0.52
C THR A 41 -10.62 11.60 -0.41
N GLY A 42 -10.98 10.37 -0.07
CA GLY A 42 -11.95 9.57 -0.83
C GLY A 42 -11.30 8.62 -1.85
N HIS A 43 -10.00 8.75 -2.10
CA HIS A 43 -9.24 7.70 -2.78
C HIS A 43 -8.96 6.54 -1.83
N LEU A 44 -8.81 5.34 -2.37
CA LEU A 44 -8.52 4.13 -1.61
C LEU A 44 -7.38 3.33 -2.24
N LEU A 45 -6.47 2.86 -1.41
CA LEU A 45 -5.57 1.75 -1.72
C LEU A 45 -6.27 0.45 -1.33
N ASN A 46 -6.69 -0.33 -2.32
CA ASN A 46 -7.33 -1.62 -2.09
C ASN A 46 -6.31 -2.74 -2.14
N LEU A 47 -6.05 -3.33 -0.97
CA LEU A 47 -5.10 -4.41 -0.75
C LEU A 47 -5.81 -5.72 -0.37
N SER A 48 -7.15 -5.77 -0.43
CA SER A 48 -7.95 -6.90 0.06
C SER A 48 -7.72 -8.22 -0.68
N ALA A 49 -7.09 -8.17 -1.85
CA ALA A 49 -6.76 -9.34 -2.65
C ALA A 49 -5.38 -9.93 -2.31
N ILE A 50 -4.58 -9.22 -1.52
CA ILE A 50 -3.28 -9.69 -1.05
C ILE A 50 -3.49 -10.41 0.28
N ASP A 51 -3.04 -11.66 0.35
CA ASP A 51 -2.94 -12.37 1.61
C ASP A 51 -1.82 -11.75 2.45
N ALA A 52 -2.19 -11.10 3.55
CA ALA A 52 -1.26 -10.40 4.42
C ALA A 52 -0.41 -11.37 5.25
N ASN A 53 -0.72 -12.67 5.31
CA ASN A 53 0.07 -13.63 6.08
C ASN A 53 0.29 -14.94 5.32
N SER A 54 1.40 -14.99 4.60
CA SER A 54 1.85 -16.16 3.83
C SER A 54 2.08 -17.45 4.65
N GLY A 55 2.09 -17.35 5.98
CA GLY A 55 2.18 -18.48 6.91
C GLY A 55 0.85 -19.18 7.19
N THR A 56 -0.28 -18.63 6.70
CA THR A 56 -1.61 -19.25 6.83
C THR A 56 -2.11 -19.74 5.47
N ALA A 57 -3.27 -20.40 5.46
CA ALA A 57 -3.96 -20.82 4.24
C ALA A 57 -5.10 -19.87 3.84
N GLY A 58 -5.26 -18.76 4.58
CA GLY A 58 -6.34 -17.79 4.42
C GLY A 58 -6.01 -16.70 3.40
N ASN A 59 -6.92 -15.75 3.28
CA ASN A 59 -6.59 -14.43 2.74
C ASN A 59 -6.71 -13.47 3.92
N ASP A 60 -5.61 -13.31 4.64
CA ASP A 60 -5.58 -12.51 5.85
C ASP A 60 -5.52 -11.02 5.50
N ALA A 61 -6.24 -10.21 6.27
CA ALA A 61 -6.24 -8.75 6.11
C ALA A 61 -4.99 -8.14 6.74
N PHE A 62 -4.44 -7.10 6.13
CA PHE A 62 -3.38 -6.30 6.75
C PHE A 62 -3.86 -5.59 8.02
N SER A 63 -2.94 -5.45 8.98
CA SER A 63 -3.09 -4.63 10.17
C SER A 63 -2.30 -3.33 10.00
N PHE A 64 -3.00 -2.21 9.87
CA PHE A 64 -2.35 -0.91 9.77
C PHE A 64 -1.75 -0.45 11.10
N ILE A 65 -0.42 -0.33 11.17
CA ILE A 65 0.33 0.06 12.37
C ILE A 65 0.75 1.55 12.37
N GLY A 66 0.24 2.34 11.42
CA GLY A 66 0.59 3.76 11.28
C GLY A 66 2.00 3.95 10.74
N THR A 67 2.77 4.86 11.34
CA THR A 67 4.14 5.20 10.92
C THR A 67 5.22 4.33 11.59
N GLY A 68 4.83 3.49 12.57
CA GLY A 68 5.75 2.63 13.31
C GLY A 68 6.51 1.67 12.39
N ALA A 69 7.72 1.27 12.79
CA ALA A 69 8.48 0.23 12.06
C ALA A 69 7.83 -1.15 12.28
N PHE A 70 8.10 -2.08 11.35
CA PHE A 70 7.66 -3.47 11.49
C PHE A 70 8.16 -4.09 12.79
N THR A 71 7.32 -4.93 13.39
CA THR A 71 7.59 -5.64 14.64
C THR A 71 8.06 -7.08 14.41
N HIS A 72 8.30 -7.46 13.15
CA HIS A 72 8.57 -8.86 12.72
C HIS A 72 7.33 -9.75 12.94
N SER A 73 6.16 -9.18 12.63
CA SER A 73 4.87 -9.88 12.64
C SER A 73 4.31 -9.83 11.22
N ALA A 74 3.96 -10.99 10.66
CA ALA A 74 3.33 -11.04 9.34
C ALA A 74 1.97 -10.30 9.36
N GLY A 75 1.67 -9.62 8.27
CA GLY A 75 0.44 -8.88 8.04
C GLY A 75 0.47 -7.44 8.51
N GLU A 76 1.62 -6.89 8.85
CA GLU A 76 1.74 -5.48 9.18
C GLU A 76 1.77 -4.60 7.93
N LEU A 77 0.99 -3.52 7.94
CA LEU A 77 1.04 -2.45 6.95
C LEU A 77 1.39 -1.13 7.63
N ARG A 78 2.35 -0.39 7.08
CA ARG A 78 2.74 0.93 7.57
C ARG A 78 2.71 1.96 6.45
N ALA A 79 2.54 3.22 6.83
CA ALA A 79 2.66 4.36 5.93
C ALA A 79 3.50 5.43 6.62
N TRP A 80 4.60 5.85 6.01
CA TRP A 80 5.50 6.86 6.56
C TRP A 80 5.97 7.83 5.48
N GLN A 81 6.36 9.04 5.87
CA GLN A 81 6.75 10.08 4.92
C GLN A 81 8.26 10.03 4.61
N SER A 82 8.59 10.04 3.33
CA SER A 82 9.93 10.23 2.79
C SER A 82 9.94 11.53 1.96
N GLY A 83 10.30 12.64 2.60
CA GLY A 83 10.18 13.96 1.99
C GLY A 83 8.72 14.38 1.85
N SER A 84 8.28 14.69 0.63
CA SER A 84 6.88 15.02 0.29
C SER A 84 5.99 13.79 0.08
N ASP A 85 6.62 12.64 -0.13
CA ASP A 85 5.94 11.44 -0.58
C ASP A 85 5.68 10.55 0.62
N TRP A 86 4.58 9.81 0.58
CA TRP A 86 4.32 8.72 1.50
C TRP A 86 4.85 7.42 0.90
N VAL A 87 5.41 6.58 1.74
CA VAL A 87 5.79 5.21 1.41
C VAL A 87 4.89 4.30 2.21
N VAL A 88 4.08 3.51 1.49
CA VAL A 88 3.25 2.45 2.06
C VAL A 88 4.01 1.15 1.91
N GLU A 89 4.17 0.42 3.01
CA GLU A 89 4.92 -0.84 3.03
C GLU A 89 4.07 -1.92 3.72
N GLY A 90 4.06 -3.13 3.16
CA GLY A 90 3.45 -4.31 3.76
C GLY A 90 4.47 -5.44 3.94
N ASP A 91 4.47 -6.08 5.11
CA ASP A 91 5.26 -7.28 5.43
C ASP A 91 4.30 -8.48 5.55
N THR A 92 4.42 -9.44 4.62
CA THR A 92 3.53 -10.60 4.53
C THR A 92 4.12 -11.88 5.09
N ASN A 93 5.41 -11.87 5.42
CA ASN A 93 6.16 -13.05 5.85
C ASN A 93 6.70 -12.92 7.30
N GLY A 94 6.64 -11.71 7.87
CA GLY A 94 7.02 -11.40 9.25
C GLY A 94 8.53 -11.23 9.46
N ASP A 95 9.32 -11.03 8.42
CA ASP A 95 10.77 -10.87 8.53
C ASP A 95 11.21 -9.43 8.85
N GLY A 96 10.27 -8.49 8.93
CA GLY A 96 10.54 -7.07 9.18
C GLY A 96 11.02 -6.30 7.94
N THR A 97 10.94 -6.91 6.76
CA THR A 97 11.24 -6.32 5.46
C THR A 97 9.94 -6.13 4.67
N ALA A 98 9.86 -5.05 3.90
CA ALA A 98 8.70 -4.80 3.05
C ALA A 98 8.67 -5.79 1.86
N ASP A 99 7.56 -6.53 1.75
CA ASP A 99 7.21 -7.38 0.61
C ASP A 99 6.43 -6.60 -0.46
N LEU A 100 5.64 -5.62 -0.03
CA LEU A 100 4.91 -4.65 -0.86
C LEU A 100 5.44 -3.25 -0.56
N VAL A 101 5.71 -2.45 -1.59
CA VAL A 101 6.09 -1.04 -1.44
C VAL A 101 5.30 -0.22 -2.44
N ILE A 102 4.62 0.85 -2.02
CA ILE A 102 3.90 1.78 -2.90
C ILE A 102 4.28 3.21 -2.52
N THR A 103 4.74 3.99 -3.50
CA THR A 103 4.97 5.42 -3.32
C THR A 103 3.67 6.18 -3.58
N VAL A 104 3.28 7.06 -2.67
CA VAL A 104 2.03 7.80 -2.74
C VAL A 104 2.30 9.30 -2.63
N GLN A 105 2.03 10.01 -3.71
CA GLN A 105 2.12 11.46 -3.78
C GLN A 105 0.74 12.04 -3.50
N VAL A 106 0.60 12.70 -2.35
CA VAL A 106 -0.67 13.23 -1.88
C VAL A 106 -0.97 14.62 -2.44
N ALA A 107 -2.23 14.90 -2.70
CA ALA A 107 -2.75 16.23 -2.96
C ALA A 107 -3.21 16.89 -1.64
N ASN A 108 -3.33 18.22 -1.65
CA ASN A 108 -3.95 19.00 -0.56
C ASN A 108 -3.37 18.77 0.86
N GLY A 109 -2.16 18.19 0.97
CA GLY A 109 -1.55 17.84 2.25
C GLY A 109 -2.25 16.69 2.97
N HIS A 110 -3.00 15.84 2.26
CA HIS A 110 -3.67 14.66 2.83
C HIS A 110 -2.65 13.76 3.54
N ALA A 111 -2.98 13.35 4.76
CA ALA A 111 -2.15 12.42 5.52
C ALA A 111 -2.77 11.02 5.42
N LEU A 112 -1.95 10.01 5.08
CA LEU A 112 -2.46 8.65 4.99
C LEU A 112 -2.82 8.11 6.38
N VAL A 113 -4.05 7.59 6.48
CA VAL A 113 -4.62 7.00 7.68
C VAL A 113 -5.25 5.64 7.36
N ALA A 114 -5.62 4.89 8.39
CA ALA A 114 -6.25 3.57 8.22
C ALA A 114 -7.46 3.56 7.27
N ALA A 115 -8.22 4.67 7.22
CA ALA A 115 -9.41 4.79 6.38
C ALA A 115 -9.11 4.89 4.87
N ASP A 116 -7.86 5.14 4.49
CA ASP A 116 -7.43 5.20 3.08
C ASP A 116 -7.14 3.81 2.49
N PHE A 117 -7.23 2.76 3.32
CA PHE A 117 -6.93 1.39 2.95
C PHE A 117 -8.17 0.51 3.04
N ALA A 118 -8.35 -0.35 2.03
CA ALA A 118 -9.31 -1.45 2.08
C ALA A 118 -8.55 -2.78 2.24
N PHE A 119 -8.97 -3.57 3.22
CA PHE A 119 -8.43 -4.89 3.57
C PHE A 119 -9.48 -5.98 3.36
#